data_AF-A0A6J3BPE6-F1
#
_entry.id   AF-A0A6J3BPE6-F1
#
_cell.length_a   1.000
_cell.length_b   1.000
_cell.length_c   1.000
_cell.angle_alpha   90.00
_cell.angle_beta   90.00
_cell.angle_gamma   90.00
#
_symmetry.space_group_name_H-M   'P 1'
#
loop_
_entity.id
_entity.type
_entity.pdbx_description
1 polymer ?
#
loop_
_entity_poly.entity_id
_entity_poly.type
_entity_poly.pdbx_seq_one_letter_code
_entity_poly.pdbx_strand_id
1 'polypeptide(L)'
;MVLSQNVSAIGPLNLYPVVHISLVFGISYILHDFSNEYCTLKMTLQNFRSVLSWEVRNHSVVPTHYMLWYTIISKPQNMTLVKDCTNITRSFCDLTDVWGNVTDTYIPRVVGFRGGTQLVNCMGSFFLETDTMSLDPPEFEIVDFTDHIDVKVKFQSVTPKILDGEELQFYLAHVIEEQSGGVVKKYKPEVNGNITENFNYVINKLIPNINYCVSVYFEPKDPEKINRSPLKCTLLQPGQESESSESATIGGIITLFLIVAVFISTIMILKRIGYICLRNDFPKVLVEPGWHHEVYRWTCVGISSTL
;
A
#
# COMPACT_ATOMS: atom_id res chain seq x y z
N MET A 1 81.34 -13.95 43.45
CA MET A 1 80.07 -14.70 43.37
C MET A 1 78.96 -13.67 43.33
N VAL A 2 78.52 -13.14 42.18
CA VAL A 2 77.93 -13.78 40.99
C VAL A 2 76.80 -14.74 41.38
N LEU A 3 75.56 -14.27 41.27
CA LEU A 3 74.58 -14.89 40.38
C LEU A 3 73.44 -13.89 40.08
N SER A 4 73.44 -13.35 38.86
CA SER A 4 72.38 -12.51 38.32
C SER A 4 71.17 -13.36 37.95
N GLN A 5 69.98 -12.88 38.28
CA GLN A 5 68.71 -13.44 37.83
C GLN A 5 68.36 -12.87 36.45
N ASN A 6 68.25 -13.74 35.44
CA ASN A 6 67.55 -13.45 34.20
C ASN A 6 66.39 -14.43 34.09
N VAL A 7 65.20 -14.00 34.54
CA VAL A 7 63.94 -14.67 34.22
C VAL A 7 63.35 -13.94 33.02
N SER A 8 63.21 -14.69 31.93
CA SER A 8 62.63 -14.26 30.66
C SER A 8 61.16 -13.88 30.87
N ALA A 9 60.86 -12.58 30.72
CA ALA A 9 59.49 -12.09 30.67
C ALA A 9 58.91 -12.41 29.28
N ILE A 10 58.09 -13.47 29.23
CA ILE A 10 57.19 -13.73 28.09
C ILE A 10 56.10 -12.65 28.17
N GLY A 11 56.26 -11.59 27.38
CA GLY A 11 55.22 -10.58 27.21
C GLY A 11 54.08 -11.13 26.35
N PRO A 12 52.82 -11.08 26.80
CA PRO A 12 51.70 -11.34 25.91
C PRO A 12 51.58 -10.14 24.95
N LEU A 13 51.69 -10.43 23.64
CA LEU A 13 51.29 -9.54 22.56
C LEU A 13 49.80 -9.21 22.72
N ASN A 14 49.50 -8.10 23.41
CA ASN A 14 48.22 -7.43 23.27
C ASN A 14 48.33 -6.46 22.11
N LEU A 15 47.96 -6.95 20.93
CA LEU A 15 47.67 -6.13 19.76
C LEU A 15 46.46 -5.25 20.10
N TYR A 16 46.71 -3.99 20.45
CA TYR A 16 45.71 -2.94 20.38
C TYR A 16 45.42 -2.68 18.88
N PRO A 17 44.20 -2.87 18.37
CA PRO A 17 43.84 -2.19 17.14
C PRO A 17 43.61 -0.73 17.54
N VAL A 18 44.64 0.09 17.31
CA VAL A 18 44.45 1.54 17.20
C VAL A 18 43.51 1.73 16.01
N VAL A 19 42.24 1.95 16.31
CA VAL A 19 41.26 2.38 15.32
C VAL A 19 41.68 3.79 14.93
N HIS A 20 42.52 3.89 13.90
CA HIS A 20 42.65 5.12 13.12
C HIS A 20 41.30 5.35 12.47
N ILE A 21 40.42 6.09 13.15
CA ILE A 21 39.37 6.85 12.48
C ILE A 21 40.14 7.94 11.73
N SER A 22 40.56 7.59 10.51
CA SER A 22 40.91 8.56 9.50
C SER A 22 39.66 9.41 9.31
N LEU A 23 39.64 10.58 9.94
CA LEU A 23 38.69 11.62 9.61
C LEU A 23 39.10 12.12 8.24
N VAL A 24 38.77 11.34 7.21
CA VAL A 24 38.69 11.83 5.86
C VAL A 24 37.56 12.84 5.96
N PHE A 25 37.95 14.10 6.13
CA PHE A 25 37.09 15.20 5.73
C PHE A 25 36.67 14.85 4.31
N GLY A 26 35.46 14.29 4.19
CA GLY A 26 34.73 14.37 2.96
C GLY A 26 34.87 15.82 2.58
N ILE A 27 35.49 16.06 1.44
CA ILE A 27 35.38 17.35 0.79
C ILE A 27 33.87 17.46 0.63
N SER A 28 33.22 18.16 1.55
CA SER A 28 31.90 18.67 1.35
C SER A 28 32.08 19.42 0.06
N TYR A 29 31.63 18.84 -1.05
CA TYR A 29 31.28 19.62 -2.20
C TYR A 29 30.24 20.55 -1.64
N ILE A 30 30.68 21.72 -1.18
CA ILE A 30 29.84 22.87 -0.97
C ILE A 30 29.05 22.89 -2.25
N LEU A 31 27.75 22.58 -2.13
CA LEU A 31 26.78 22.66 -3.20
C LEU A 31 26.86 24.11 -3.64
N HIS A 32 27.78 24.38 -4.58
CA HIS A 32 27.94 25.71 -5.13
C HIS A 32 26.60 25.95 -5.78
N ASP A 33 25.91 26.98 -5.32
CA ASP A 33 24.62 27.36 -5.87
C ASP A 33 24.84 27.62 -7.36
N PHE A 34 24.59 26.60 -8.19
CA PHE A 34 24.93 26.59 -9.62
C PHE A 34 24.01 27.53 -10.39
N SER A 35 23.09 28.22 -9.70
CA SER A 35 22.35 29.38 -10.18
C SER A 35 23.31 30.47 -10.69
N ASN A 36 23.84 30.29 -11.90
CA ASN A 36 24.53 31.34 -12.62
C ASN A 36 23.58 32.54 -12.78
N GLU A 37 24.10 33.75 -12.57
CA GLU A 37 23.34 35.02 -12.61
C GLU A 37 22.50 35.24 -13.89
N TYR A 38 22.75 34.46 -14.94
CA TYR A 38 22.19 34.64 -16.29
C TYR A 38 20.87 33.92 -16.55
N CYS A 39 20.57 32.80 -15.89
CA CYS A 39 19.26 32.15 -16.09
C CYS A 39 18.81 31.29 -14.92
N THR A 40 17.50 31.15 -14.78
CA THR A 40 16.87 30.28 -13.80
C THR A 40 16.50 28.97 -14.49
N LEU A 41 17.08 27.87 -14.02
CA LEU A 41 16.71 26.53 -14.44
C LEU A 41 15.60 26.03 -13.51
N LYS A 42 14.54 25.45 -14.10
CA LYS A 42 13.43 24.84 -13.36
C LYS A 42 13.17 23.45 -13.92
N MET A 43 13.23 22.48 -13.03
CA MET A 43 12.92 21.10 -13.34
C MET A 43 11.51 20.76 -12.87
N THR A 44 10.75 20.08 -13.71
CA THR A 44 9.37 19.67 -13.42
C THR A 44 9.18 18.21 -13.78
N LEU A 45 8.56 17.44 -12.88
CA LEU A 45 8.14 16.07 -13.13
C LEU A 45 6.61 16.02 -13.09
N GLN A 46 5.95 15.93 -14.24
CA GLN A 46 4.49 15.93 -14.33
C GLN A 46 4.00 14.72 -15.13
N ASN A 47 3.08 13.92 -14.59
CA ASN A 47 2.64 12.65 -15.20
C ASN A 47 3.83 11.77 -15.63
N PHE A 48 4.83 11.68 -14.75
CA PHE A 48 6.10 10.99 -14.98
C PHE A 48 6.93 11.51 -16.17
N ARG A 49 6.56 12.66 -16.76
CA ARG A 49 7.38 13.35 -17.76
C ARG A 49 8.32 14.33 -17.08
N SER A 50 9.60 14.13 -17.34
CA SER A 50 10.70 14.88 -16.79
C SER A 50 11.05 16.00 -17.76
N VAL A 51 10.72 17.24 -17.42
CA VAL A 51 10.92 18.40 -18.29
C VAL A 51 11.81 19.42 -17.59
N LEU A 52 12.92 19.77 -18.24
CA LEU A 52 13.78 20.86 -17.82
C LEU A 52 13.39 22.11 -18.61
N SER A 53 13.09 23.20 -17.90
CA SER A 53 12.80 24.51 -18.47
C SER A 53 13.81 25.54 -17.97
N TRP A 54 14.02 26.60 -18.76
CA TRP A 54 14.89 27.69 -18.38
C TRP A 54 14.32 29.03 -18.76
N GLU A 55 14.53 30.00 -17.88
CA GLU A 55 14.17 31.40 -18.12
C GLU A 55 15.43 32.24 -18.05
N VAL A 56 15.75 32.89 -19.18
CA VAL A 56 16.95 33.73 -19.28
C VAL A 56 16.65 35.09 -18.67
N ARG A 57 17.42 35.50 -17.67
CA ARG A 57 17.20 36.75 -16.96
C ARG A 57 17.86 37.90 -17.71
N ASN A 58 17.05 38.88 -18.11
CA ASN A 58 17.48 40.25 -18.39
C ASN A 58 18.63 40.40 -19.41
N HIS A 59 18.37 40.12 -20.69
CA HIS A 59 19.34 40.38 -21.75
C HIS A 59 18.78 41.29 -22.84
N SER A 60 19.57 42.30 -23.21
CA SER A 60 19.35 43.15 -24.40
C SER A 60 19.38 42.35 -25.71
N VAL A 61 19.95 41.14 -25.67
CA VAL A 61 20.12 40.24 -26.82
C VAL A 61 19.72 38.83 -26.40
N VAL A 62 18.58 38.36 -26.92
CA VAL A 62 18.05 37.02 -26.62
C VAL A 62 18.71 35.95 -27.51
N PRO A 63 19.05 34.76 -26.98
CA PRO A 63 19.50 33.63 -27.79
C PRO A 63 18.44 33.18 -28.81
N THR A 64 18.89 32.76 -29.99
CA THR A 64 18.04 32.21 -31.06
C THR A 64 17.82 30.72 -30.94
N HIS A 65 18.81 29.99 -30.42
CA HIS A 65 18.76 28.55 -30.26
C HIS A 65 19.61 28.12 -29.05
N TYR A 66 19.30 26.93 -28.53
CA TYR A 66 19.89 26.36 -27.33
C TYR A 66 20.39 24.95 -27.60
N MET A 67 21.40 24.55 -26.82
CA MET A 67 21.88 23.18 -26.71
C MET A 67 21.86 22.77 -25.24
N LEU A 68 21.33 21.59 -24.95
CA LEU A 68 21.33 21.01 -23.62
C LEU A 68 22.34 19.87 -23.50
N TRP A 69 23.20 19.99 -22.49
CA TRP A 69 24.10 18.96 -22.04
C TRP A 69 23.70 18.50 -20.65
N TYR A 70 24.07 17.30 -20.24
CA TYR A 70 23.92 16.85 -18.86
C TYR A 70 25.04 15.91 -18.44
N THR A 71 25.27 15.82 -17.15
CA THR A 71 26.07 14.76 -16.53
C THR A 71 25.43 14.35 -15.20
N ILE A 72 25.90 13.28 -14.59
CA ILE A 72 25.56 12.90 -13.22
C ILE A 72 26.75 13.17 -12.29
N ILE A 73 26.49 13.51 -11.02
CA ILE A 73 27.54 13.84 -10.04
C ILE A 73 28.56 12.70 -9.89
N SER A 74 28.13 11.45 -10.02
CA SER A 74 29.02 10.28 -9.94
C SER A 74 30.00 10.15 -11.12
N LYS A 75 29.75 10.85 -12.25
CA LYS A 75 30.58 10.80 -13.47
C LYS A 75 30.73 12.17 -14.15
N PRO A 76 31.26 13.21 -13.48
CA PRO A 76 31.16 14.61 -13.94
C PRO A 76 31.97 14.93 -15.20
N GLN A 77 32.95 14.09 -15.56
CA GLN A 77 33.85 14.34 -16.69
C GLN A 77 33.23 13.99 -18.06
N ASN A 78 32.06 13.34 -18.10
CA ASN A 78 31.42 12.85 -19.32
C ASN A 78 30.07 13.54 -19.57
N MET A 79 30.10 14.87 -19.83
CA MET A 79 28.89 15.56 -20.28
C MET A 79 28.37 14.97 -21.58
N THR A 80 27.09 14.63 -21.59
CA THR A 80 26.39 14.03 -22.72
C THR A 80 25.48 15.08 -23.35
N LEU A 81 25.55 15.20 -24.68
CA LEU A 81 24.64 16.06 -25.44
C LEU A 81 23.27 15.39 -25.56
N VAL A 82 22.20 16.12 -25.22
CA VAL A 82 20.82 15.66 -25.42
C VAL A 82 20.45 15.87 -26.88
N LYS A 83 20.41 14.80 -27.66
CA LYS A 83 20.20 14.84 -29.13
C LYS A 83 18.94 15.61 -29.51
N ASP A 84 17.82 15.35 -28.84
CA ASP A 84 16.51 15.96 -29.14
C ASP A 84 16.39 17.43 -28.70
N CYS A 85 17.41 17.92 -27.99
CA CYS A 85 17.52 19.28 -27.49
C CYS A 85 18.80 19.97 -27.97
N THR A 86 19.21 19.63 -29.18
CA THR A 86 20.30 20.29 -29.91
C THR A 86 19.75 21.33 -30.88
N ASN A 87 20.22 22.57 -30.79
CA ASN A 87 19.80 23.70 -31.62
C ASN A 87 18.29 23.97 -31.61
N ILE A 88 17.68 23.86 -30.44
CA ILE A 88 16.25 24.10 -30.24
C ILE A 88 15.97 25.57 -29.97
N THR A 89 14.85 26.09 -30.45
CA THR A 89 14.44 27.49 -30.21
C THR A 89 13.63 27.66 -28.92
N ARG A 90 12.93 26.58 -28.51
CA ARG A 90 12.17 26.51 -27.26
C ARG A 90 13.08 26.53 -26.03
N SER A 91 12.57 27.06 -24.93
CA SER A 91 13.28 27.17 -23.64
C SER A 91 12.98 26.02 -22.67
N PHE A 92 12.68 24.84 -23.22
CA PHE A 92 12.45 23.62 -22.44
C PHE A 92 12.87 22.37 -23.23
N CYS A 93 13.21 21.31 -22.50
CA CYS A 93 13.62 20.03 -23.04
C CYS A 93 12.92 18.89 -22.27
N ASP A 94 12.41 17.93 -23.02
CA ASP A 94 11.90 16.68 -22.45
C ASP A 94 13.08 15.71 -22.23
N LEU A 95 13.23 15.25 -20.99
CA LEU A 95 14.31 14.39 -20.50
C LEU A 95 13.78 13.05 -19.99
N THR A 96 12.50 12.75 -20.21
CA THR A 96 11.77 11.56 -19.72
C THR A 96 12.48 10.25 -20.05
N ASP A 97 13.03 10.14 -21.27
CA ASP A 97 13.73 8.93 -21.75
C ASP A 97 15.27 9.06 -21.70
N VAL A 98 15.78 10.14 -21.12
CA VAL A 98 17.20 10.49 -21.06
C VAL A 98 17.77 10.28 -19.67
N TRP A 99 17.05 10.72 -18.64
CA TRP A 99 17.41 10.52 -17.24
C TRP A 99 16.75 9.23 -16.77
N GLY A 100 17.54 8.25 -16.34
CA GLY A 100 17.04 6.90 -16.04
C GLY A 100 16.94 6.59 -14.55
N ASN A 101 17.75 7.23 -13.71
CA ASN A 101 17.82 6.93 -12.29
C ASN A 101 17.35 8.13 -11.45
N VAL A 102 16.38 7.93 -10.55
CA VAL A 102 15.86 8.96 -9.64
C VAL A 102 16.81 9.32 -8.49
N THR A 103 17.69 8.39 -8.10
CA THR A 103 18.65 8.58 -7.00
C THR A 103 19.94 9.26 -7.45
N ASP A 104 20.10 9.50 -8.75
CA ASP A 104 21.21 10.28 -9.27
C ASP A 104 20.93 11.78 -9.17
N THR A 105 21.98 12.54 -8.87
CA THR A 105 21.94 14.00 -9.00
C THR A 105 22.44 14.38 -10.40
N TYR A 106 21.58 15.03 -11.17
CA TYR A 106 21.87 15.47 -12.53
C TYR A 106 22.35 16.91 -12.55
N ILE A 107 23.37 17.15 -13.35
CA ILE A 107 23.93 18.47 -13.62
C ILE A 107 23.61 18.82 -15.08
N PRO A 108 22.48 19.47 -15.38
CA PRO A 108 22.22 20.01 -16.71
C PRO A 108 23.05 21.26 -16.97
N ARG A 109 23.45 21.43 -18.23
CA ARG A 109 24.11 22.64 -18.73
C ARG A 109 23.41 23.12 -20.01
N VAL A 110 22.75 24.26 -19.92
CA VAL A 110 22.07 24.93 -21.04
C VAL A 110 23.01 25.97 -21.62
N VAL A 111 23.25 25.89 -22.93
CA VAL A 111 24.06 26.86 -23.67
C VAL A 111 23.18 27.51 -24.73
N GLY A 112 23.07 28.83 -24.70
CA GLY A 112 22.27 29.62 -25.65
C GLY A 112 23.14 30.40 -26.63
N PHE A 113 22.76 30.40 -27.90
CA PHE A 113 23.51 31.00 -29.01
C PHE A 113 22.68 31.97 -29.84
N ARG A 114 23.35 32.97 -30.40
CA ARG A 114 22.81 33.83 -31.48
C ARG A 114 23.79 33.83 -32.64
N GLY A 115 23.37 33.25 -33.76
CA GLY A 115 24.32 32.90 -34.81
C GLY A 115 25.38 31.93 -34.26
N GLY A 116 26.67 32.23 -34.46
CA GLY A 116 27.78 31.43 -33.92
C GLY A 116 28.26 31.83 -32.53
N THR A 117 27.70 32.88 -31.93
CA THR A 117 28.19 33.42 -30.65
C THR A 117 27.39 32.85 -29.48
N GLN A 118 28.10 32.30 -28.49
CA GLN A 118 27.53 31.88 -27.22
C GLN A 118 27.16 33.10 -26.39
N LEU A 119 25.91 33.19 -25.93
CA LEU A 119 25.38 34.29 -25.13
C LEU A 119 25.05 33.87 -23.69
N VAL A 120 24.59 32.64 -23.50
CA VAL A 120 24.12 32.13 -22.21
C VAL A 120 24.81 30.81 -21.92
N ASN A 121 25.26 30.62 -20.69
CA ASN A 121 25.79 29.36 -20.19
C ASN A 121 25.31 29.19 -18.75
N CYS A 122 24.30 28.34 -18.58
CA CYS A 122 23.73 28.05 -17.28
C CYS A 122 23.97 26.60 -16.93
N MET A 123 24.30 26.39 -15.68
CA MET A 123 24.40 25.06 -15.10
C MET A 123 23.42 24.98 -13.94
N GLY A 124 23.02 23.78 -13.57
CA GLY A 124 22.20 23.55 -12.39
C GLY A 124 22.57 22.21 -11.78
N SER A 125 22.04 21.95 -10.61
CA SER A 125 22.08 20.64 -9.98
C SER A 125 20.67 20.30 -9.55
N PHE A 126 20.18 19.13 -9.93
CA PHE A 126 18.85 18.65 -9.58
C PHE A 126 18.96 17.25 -9.02
N PHE A 127 18.53 17.10 -7.77
CA PHE A 127 18.28 15.80 -7.19
C PHE A 127 16.80 15.47 -7.36
N LEU A 128 16.49 14.52 -8.24
CA LEU A 128 15.12 14.30 -8.70
C LEU A 128 14.18 13.93 -7.55
N GLU A 129 14.65 13.12 -6.60
CA GLU A 129 13.92 12.68 -5.39
C GLU A 129 13.41 13.87 -4.57
N THR A 130 14.30 14.79 -4.19
CA THR A 130 13.96 15.83 -3.22
C THR A 130 13.56 17.15 -3.87
N ASP A 131 14.12 17.53 -5.01
CA ASP A 131 13.93 18.90 -5.52
C ASP A 131 12.63 19.06 -6.32
N THR A 132 12.14 17.99 -6.97
CA THR A 132 11.20 18.14 -8.10
C THR A 132 9.99 17.22 -8.07
N MET A 133 9.96 16.25 -7.15
CA MET A 133 8.96 15.19 -7.16
C MET A 133 7.65 15.66 -6.52
N SER A 134 6.82 16.33 -7.31
CA SER A 134 5.38 16.45 -7.03
C SER A 134 4.67 15.72 -8.15
N LEU A 135 4.18 14.51 -7.85
CA LEU A 135 3.46 13.72 -8.83
C LEU A 135 2.00 14.14 -8.86
N ASP A 136 1.46 14.26 -10.06
CA ASP A 136 0.02 14.33 -10.24
C ASP A 136 -0.59 13.01 -9.74
N PRO A 137 -1.69 13.09 -8.98
CA PRO A 137 -2.35 11.90 -8.45
C PRO A 137 -2.93 11.07 -9.61
N PRO A 138 -3.02 9.74 -9.45
CA PRO A 138 -3.55 8.89 -10.50
C PRO A 138 -5.05 9.13 -10.72
N GLU A 139 -5.52 8.87 -11.93
CA GLU A 139 -6.95 8.84 -12.18
C GLU A 139 -7.56 7.63 -11.46
N PHE A 140 -8.72 7.82 -10.83
CA PHE A 140 -9.41 6.72 -10.16
C PHE A 140 -10.92 6.85 -10.30
N GLU A 141 -11.62 5.73 -10.22
CA GLU A 141 -13.07 5.64 -10.14
C GLU A 141 -13.48 4.92 -8.86
N ILE A 142 -14.65 5.26 -8.34
CA ILE A 142 -15.25 4.55 -7.21
C ILE A 142 -16.54 3.89 -7.67
N VAL A 143 -16.79 2.68 -7.18
CA VAL A 143 -18.06 1.96 -7.33
C VAL A 143 -18.57 1.65 -5.94
N ASP A 144 -19.77 2.14 -5.64
CA ASP A 144 -20.41 1.93 -4.35
C ASP A 144 -21.22 0.64 -4.30
N PHE A 145 -21.15 -0.01 -3.15
CA PHE A 145 -21.98 -1.14 -2.75
C PHE A 145 -22.65 -0.83 -1.41
N THR A 146 -23.43 -1.76 -0.88
CA THR A 146 -24.11 -1.59 0.40
C THR A 146 -23.15 -1.44 1.58
N ASP A 147 -22.04 -2.19 1.57
CA ASP A 147 -21.14 -2.40 2.72
C ASP A 147 -19.65 -2.14 2.39
N HIS A 148 -19.34 -1.81 1.13
CA HIS A 148 -17.98 -1.53 0.67
C HIS A 148 -17.96 -0.54 -0.51
N ILE A 149 -16.76 -0.02 -0.79
CA ILE A 149 -16.46 0.79 -1.97
C ILE A 149 -15.27 0.17 -2.70
N ASP A 150 -15.44 -0.06 -3.99
CA ASP A 150 -14.38 -0.48 -4.90
C ASP A 150 -13.69 0.76 -5.49
N VAL A 151 -12.39 0.88 -5.28
CA VAL A 151 -11.55 1.96 -5.79
C VAL A 151 -10.70 1.42 -6.94
N LYS A 152 -11.04 1.82 -8.17
CA LYS A 152 -10.34 1.42 -9.39
C LYS A 152 -9.35 2.51 -9.80
N VAL A 153 -8.06 2.26 -9.62
CA VAL A 153 -7.00 3.19 -9.98
C VAL A 153 -6.50 2.89 -11.39
N LYS A 154 -6.44 3.92 -12.23
CA LYS A 154 -6.01 3.86 -13.62
C LYS A 154 -4.71 4.66 -13.80
N PHE A 155 -3.71 4.01 -14.36
CA PHE A 155 -2.44 4.61 -14.76
C PHE A 155 -2.38 4.74 -16.26
N GLN A 156 -1.76 5.82 -16.73
CA GLN A 156 -1.45 5.98 -18.14
C GLN A 156 -0.26 5.07 -18.48
N SER A 157 -0.42 4.25 -19.52
CA SER A 157 0.44 3.10 -19.87
C SER A 157 1.85 3.44 -20.34
N VAL A 158 2.30 4.69 -20.20
CA VAL A 158 3.65 5.09 -20.61
C VAL A 158 4.53 5.05 -19.37
N THR A 159 5.19 3.92 -19.14
CA THR A 159 6.23 3.78 -18.12
C THR A 159 7.50 4.45 -18.66
N PRO A 160 7.92 5.62 -18.12
CA PRO A 160 9.20 6.21 -18.48
C PRO A 160 10.37 5.36 -18.00
N LYS A 161 11.54 5.56 -18.60
CA LYS A 161 12.79 4.92 -18.14
C LYS A 161 13.15 5.25 -16.70
N ILE A 162 12.72 6.41 -16.19
CA ILE A 162 12.84 6.79 -14.78
C ILE A 162 12.24 5.72 -13.87
N LEU A 163 11.22 4.98 -14.34
CA LEU A 163 10.49 3.95 -13.60
C LEU A 163 11.00 2.52 -13.81
N ASP A 164 12.11 2.31 -14.53
CA ASP A 164 12.65 0.98 -14.85
C ASP A 164 13.47 0.38 -13.67
N GLY A 165 13.04 0.61 -12.43
CA GLY A 165 13.77 0.16 -11.24
C GLY A 165 12.91 0.00 -9.99
N GLU A 166 13.24 -1.00 -9.18
CA GLU A 166 12.63 -1.29 -7.87
C GLU A 166 12.70 -0.09 -6.90
N GLU A 167 13.62 0.85 -7.13
CA GLU A 167 13.86 2.00 -6.25
C GLU A 167 12.63 2.92 -6.12
N LEU A 168 11.82 3.11 -7.16
CA LEU A 168 10.64 3.98 -7.08
C LEU A 168 9.51 3.44 -6.21
N GLN A 169 9.43 2.13 -5.98
CA GLN A 169 8.44 1.55 -5.06
C GLN A 169 8.66 2.07 -3.64
N PHE A 170 9.92 2.35 -3.31
CA PHE A 170 10.30 2.92 -2.02
C PHE A 170 9.94 4.40 -1.90
N TYR A 171 9.87 5.12 -3.03
CA TYR A 171 9.62 6.57 -3.06
C TYR A 171 8.16 6.94 -3.31
N LEU A 172 7.32 5.98 -3.74
CA LEU A 172 5.93 6.18 -4.10
C LEU A 172 5.02 5.16 -3.40
N ALA A 173 4.65 5.45 -2.16
CA ALA A 173 3.57 4.71 -1.52
C ALA A 173 2.21 5.25 -2.01
N HIS A 174 1.39 4.39 -2.58
CA HIS A 174 0.00 4.73 -2.88
C HIS A 174 -0.76 4.91 -1.57
N VAL A 175 -1.49 6.01 -1.45
CA VAL A 175 -2.39 6.26 -0.32
C VAL A 175 -3.80 6.43 -0.84
N ILE A 176 -4.72 5.66 -0.26
CA ILE A 176 -6.15 5.84 -0.41
C ILE A 176 -6.65 6.44 0.89
N GLU A 177 -7.21 7.64 0.82
CA GLU A 177 -7.76 8.38 1.94
C GLU A 177 -9.29 8.30 1.88
N GLU A 178 -9.90 7.74 2.92
CA GLU A 178 -11.35 7.65 3.14
C GLU A 178 -11.76 8.70 4.16
N GLN A 179 -12.75 9.52 3.81
CA GLN A 179 -13.32 10.52 4.68
C GLN A 179 -14.81 10.28 4.87
N SER A 180 -15.23 10.10 6.12
CA SER A 180 -16.64 9.97 6.51
C SER A 180 -16.89 10.59 7.88
N GLY A 181 -17.96 11.38 8.01
CA GLY A 181 -18.37 11.96 9.32
C GLY A 181 -17.28 12.78 10.04
N GLY A 182 -16.33 13.35 9.31
CA GLY A 182 -15.17 14.08 9.88
C GLY A 182 -13.99 13.19 10.30
N VAL A 183 -14.10 11.87 10.16
CA VAL A 183 -13.01 10.91 10.37
C VAL A 183 -12.29 10.68 9.06
N VAL A 184 -10.96 10.67 9.11
CA VAL A 184 -10.09 10.38 7.97
C VAL A 184 -9.34 9.08 8.24
N LYS A 185 -9.45 8.10 7.35
CA LYS A 185 -8.68 6.86 7.37
C LYS A 185 -7.78 6.78 6.15
N LYS A 186 -6.58 6.27 6.33
CA LYS A 186 -5.59 6.12 5.26
C LYS A 186 -5.24 4.66 5.09
N TYR A 187 -5.20 4.21 3.84
CA TYR A 187 -4.84 2.87 3.45
C TYR A 187 -3.63 2.94 2.53
N LYS A 188 -2.66 2.05 2.75
CA LYS A 188 -1.47 1.91 1.91
C LYS A 188 -1.51 0.53 1.25
N PRO A 189 -2.02 0.41 0.02
CA PRO A 189 -2.05 -0.86 -0.69
C PRO A 189 -0.63 -1.35 -0.97
N GLU A 190 -0.37 -2.63 -0.71
CA GLU A 190 0.85 -3.28 -1.17
C GLU A 190 0.68 -3.61 -2.66
N VAL A 191 1.29 -2.79 -3.53
CA VAL A 191 1.29 -3.04 -4.97
C VAL A 191 2.48 -3.93 -5.31
N ASN A 192 2.22 -5.23 -5.45
CA ASN A 192 3.23 -6.20 -5.86
C ASN A 192 3.42 -6.10 -7.39
N GLY A 193 4.51 -5.47 -7.83
CA GLY A 193 4.83 -5.33 -9.26
C GLY A 193 5.10 -3.89 -9.68
N ASN A 194 4.87 -3.56 -10.96
CA ASN A 194 5.07 -2.20 -11.45
C ASN A 194 4.04 -1.24 -10.81
N ILE A 195 4.52 -0.17 -10.17
CA ILE A 195 3.74 0.86 -9.48
C ILE A 195 2.74 1.54 -10.44
N THR A 196 2.98 1.44 -11.75
CA THR A 196 2.16 2.01 -12.81
C THR A 196 1.14 1.05 -13.41
N GLU A 197 0.86 -0.09 -12.76
CA GLU A 197 -0.22 -0.97 -13.18
C GLU A 197 -1.56 -0.60 -12.55
N ASN A 198 -2.62 -0.72 -13.35
CA ASN A 198 -3.98 -0.54 -12.87
C ASN A 198 -4.28 -1.55 -11.76
N PHE A 199 -4.78 -1.08 -10.63
CA PHE A 199 -5.18 -1.94 -9.53
C PHE A 199 -6.57 -1.58 -9.00
N ASN A 200 -7.21 -2.55 -8.36
CA ASN A 200 -8.46 -2.36 -7.63
C ASN A 200 -8.18 -2.51 -6.13
N TYR A 201 -8.77 -1.64 -5.32
CA TYR A 201 -8.68 -1.71 -3.87
C TYR A 201 -10.08 -1.62 -3.26
N VAL A 202 -10.38 -2.52 -2.32
CA VAL A 202 -11.71 -2.59 -1.70
C VAL A 202 -11.65 -2.02 -0.29
N ILE A 203 -12.38 -0.92 -0.07
CA ILE A 203 -12.62 -0.38 1.27
C ILE A 203 -13.84 -1.08 1.84
N ASN A 204 -13.60 -2.03 2.75
CA ASN A 204 -14.63 -2.88 3.34
C ASN A 204 -15.15 -2.38 4.70
N LYS A 205 -16.23 -3.01 5.18
CA LYS A 205 -16.83 -2.80 6.51
C LYS A 205 -17.31 -1.36 6.70
N LEU A 206 -17.92 -0.82 5.65
CA LEU A 206 -18.51 0.51 5.67
C LEU A 206 -19.94 0.44 6.20
N ILE A 207 -20.36 1.52 6.84
CA ILE A 207 -21.69 1.63 7.44
C ILE A 207 -22.61 2.23 6.37
N PRO A 208 -23.76 1.60 6.06
CA PRO A 208 -24.71 2.14 5.11
C PRO A 208 -25.26 3.51 5.54
N ASN A 209 -25.81 4.25 4.59
CA ASN A 209 -26.41 5.58 4.78
C ASN A 209 -25.43 6.65 5.30
N ILE A 210 -24.14 6.49 4.99
CA ILE A 210 -23.10 7.49 5.26
C ILE A 210 -22.47 7.92 3.93
N ASN A 211 -22.16 9.22 3.83
CA ASN A 211 -21.42 9.78 2.71
C ASN A 211 -19.92 9.52 2.92
N TYR A 212 -19.32 8.80 1.98
CA TYR A 212 -17.90 8.50 1.95
C TYR A 212 -17.25 9.25 0.80
N CYS A 213 -16.18 9.96 1.09
CA CYS A 213 -15.33 10.60 0.09
C CYS A 213 -13.98 9.89 0.04
N VAL A 214 -13.51 9.60 -1.17
CA VAL A 214 -12.23 8.93 -1.40
C VAL A 214 -11.29 9.87 -2.17
N SER A 215 -10.03 9.94 -1.74
CA SER A 215 -8.92 10.55 -2.49
C SER A 215 -7.79 9.52 -2.64
N VAL A 216 -7.22 9.43 -3.84
CA VAL A 216 -6.03 8.62 -4.13
C VAL A 216 -4.86 9.53 -4.45
N TYR A 217 -3.70 9.32 -3.82
CA TYR A 217 -2.51 10.13 -4.09
C TYR A 217 -1.22 9.35 -3.78
N PHE A 218 -0.09 9.89 -4.25
CA PHE A 218 1.24 9.38 -3.89
C PHE A 218 1.78 10.07 -2.66
N GLU A 219 2.35 9.32 -1.73
CA GLU A 219 3.07 9.86 -0.57
C GLU A 219 4.57 9.92 -0.87
N PRO A 220 5.11 11.09 -1.28
CA PRO A 220 6.56 11.30 -1.37
C PRO A 220 7.19 11.36 0.04
N LYS A 221 8.54 11.29 0.09
CA LYS A 221 9.29 11.47 1.35
C LYS A 221 9.08 12.84 1.98
N ASP A 222 8.94 13.88 1.16
CA ASP A 222 8.66 15.24 1.62
C ASP A 222 7.14 15.46 1.69
N PRO A 223 6.54 15.53 2.88
CA PRO A 223 5.09 15.67 3.03
C PRO A 223 4.56 17.01 2.51
N GLU A 224 5.39 18.04 2.34
CA GLU A 224 4.97 19.34 1.78
C GLU A 224 4.63 19.25 0.29
N LYS A 225 5.11 18.20 -0.40
CA LYS A 225 4.91 17.99 -1.84
C LYS A 225 3.73 17.07 -2.19
N ILE A 226 2.95 16.65 -1.18
CA ILE A 226 1.77 15.82 -1.37
C ILE A 226 0.74 16.57 -2.21
N ASN A 227 0.46 16.04 -3.40
CA ASN A 227 -0.62 16.51 -4.26
C ASN A 227 -1.78 15.51 -4.19
N ARG A 228 -2.91 15.92 -3.59
CA ARG A 228 -4.09 15.06 -3.40
C ARG A 228 -5.00 15.12 -4.62
N SER A 229 -5.57 13.98 -5.02
CA SER A 229 -6.64 14.01 -6.02
C SER A 229 -7.90 14.65 -5.46
N PRO A 230 -8.73 15.26 -6.35
CA PRO A 230 -10.08 15.67 -5.98
C PRO A 230 -10.87 14.53 -5.37
N LEU A 231 -11.62 14.83 -4.31
CA LEU A 231 -12.45 13.85 -3.62
C LEU A 231 -13.57 13.35 -4.54
N LYS A 232 -13.74 12.03 -4.62
CA LYS A 232 -14.93 11.40 -5.19
C LYS A 232 -15.80 10.89 -4.06
N CYS A 233 -17.04 11.37 -3.99
CA CYS A 233 -17.94 11.05 -2.88
C CYS A 233 -19.14 10.22 -3.35
N THR A 234 -19.60 9.33 -2.49
CA THR A 234 -20.79 8.51 -2.71
C THR A 234 -21.53 8.24 -1.40
N LEU A 235 -22.86 8.12 -1.48
CA LEU A 235 -23.72 7.77 -0.35
C LEU A 235 -24.05 6.28 -0.46
N LEU A 236 -23.55 5.47 0.49
CA LEU A 236 -23.89 4.04 0.50
C LEU A 236 -25.37 3.86 0.80
N GLN A 237 -26.08 3.17 -0.09
CA GLN A 237 -27.49 2.89 0.13
C GLN A 237 -27.65 1.87 1.26
N PRO A 238 -28.68 2.01 2.12
CA PRO A 238 -29.04 0.96 3.06
C PRO A 238 -29.34 -0.32 2.28
N GLY A 239 -28.72 -1.41 2.68
CA GLY A 239 -29.12 -2.73 2.20
C GLY A 239 -30.56 -2.93 2.59
N GLN A 240 -31.36 -3.53 1.71
CA GLN A 240 -32.58 -4.18 2.19
C GLN A 240 -32.12 -5.15 3.26
N GLU A 241 -32.44 -4.85 4.52
CA GLU A 241 -32.34 -5.78 5.62
C GLU A 241 -33.28 -6.94 5.26
N SER A 242 -32.78 -7.92 4.50
CA SER A 242 -33.25 -9.28 4.64
C SER A 242 -32.77 -9.69 6.02
N GLU A 243 -33.60 -9.35 7.01
CA GLU A 243 -33.49 -9.75 8.40
C GLU A 243 -32.97 -11.19 8.43
N SER A 244 -31.75 -11.31 8.95
CA SER A 244 -30.91 -12.49 8.81
C SER A 244 -31.70 -13.77 9.11
N SER A 245 -31.69 -14.68 8.14
CA SER A 245 -32.19 -16.05 8.27
C SER A 245 -31.62 -16.79 9.48
N GLU A 246 -30.54 -16.32 10.11
CA GLU A 246 -30.00 -16.91 11.34
C GLU A 246 -30.93 -16.74 12.54
N SER A 247 -31.62 -15.60 12.68
CA SER A 247 -32.58 -15.38 13.78
C SER A 247 -33.77 -16.33 13.69
N ALA A 248 -34.33 -16.48 12.48
CA ALA A 248 -35.43 -17.40 12.21
C ALA A 248 -35.01 -18.88 12.40
N THR A 249 -33.77 -19.24 12.04
CA THR A 249 -33.26 -20.61 12.19
C THR A 249 -33.04 -20.97 13.66
N ILE A 250 -32.46 -20.05 14.45
CA ILE A 250 -32.23 -20.27 15.89
C ILE A 250 -33.57 -20.29 16.65
N GLY A 251 -34.49 -19.38 16.33
CA GLY A 251 -35.83 -19.35 16.92
C GLY A 251 -36.65 -20.61 16.60
N GLY A 252 -36.55 -21.13 15.37
CA GLY A 252 -37.20 -22.36 14.93
C GLY A 252 -36.65 -23.62 15.62
N ILE A 253 -35.34 -23.68 15.85
CA ILE A 253 -34.71 -24.81 16.56
C ILE A 253 -35.15 -24.83 18.03
N ILE A 254 -35.16 -23.68 18.71
CA ILE A 254 -35.57 -23.58 20.13
C ILE A 254 -37.05 -23.98 20.30
N THR A 255 -37.93 -23.52 19.41
CA THR A 255 -39.35 -23.89 19.45
C THR A 255 -39.58 -25.38 19.19
N LEU A 256 -38.86 -25.99 18.25
CA LEU A 256 -38.95 -27.43 18.01
C LEU A 256 -38.53 -28.25 19.23
N PHE A 257 -37.42 -27.88 19.88
CA PHE A 257 -36.97 -28.56 21.10
C PHE A 257 -37.96 -28.42 22.26
N LEU A 258 -38.59 -27.25 22.43
CA LEU A 258 -39.61 -27.04 23.44
C LEU A 258 -40.85 -27.91 23.19
N ILE A 259 -41.31 -28.00 21.94
CA ILE A 259 -42.45 -28.86 21.58
C ILE A 259 -42.13 -30.33 21.91
N VAL A 260 -40.96 -30.83 21.48
CA VAL A 260 -40.55 -32.22 21.76
C VAL A 260 -40.44 -32.46 23.27
N ALA A 261 -39.85 -31.53 24.03
CA ALA A 261 -39.74 -31.66 25.47
C ALA A 261 -41.12 -31.76 26.15
N VAL A 262 -42.08 -30.93 25.75
CA VAL A 262 -43.47 -30.99 26.28
C VAL A 262 -44.14 -32.32 25.92
N PHE A 263 -43.97 -32.81 24.69
CA PHE A 263 -44.50 -34.12 24.29
C PHE A 263 -43.88 -35.28 25.10
N ILE A 264 -42.56 -35.28 25.30
CA ILE A 264 -41.91 -36.32 26.11
C ILE A 264 -42.32 -36.22 27.58
N SER A 265 -42.37 -35.02 28.16
CA SER A 265 -42.82 -34.80 29.54
C SER A 265 -44.26 -35.26 29.76
N THR A 266 -45.16 -34.96 28.83
CA THR A 266 -46.56 -35.41 28.91
C THR A 266 -46.67 -36.92 28.83
N ILE A 267 -45.97 -37.58 27.90
CA ILE A 267 -45.91 -39.05 27.81
C ILE A 267 -45.36 -39.68 29.11
N MET A 268 -44.30 -39.10 29.68
CA MET A 268 -43.71 -39.58 30.93
C MET A 268 -44.66 -39.43 32.13
N ILE A 269 -45.42 -38.34 32.20
CA ILE A 269 -46.45 -38.12 33.23
C ILE A 269 -47.60 -39.11 33.06
N LEU A 270 -48.10 -39.30 31.84
CA LEU A 270 -49.15 -40.27 31.51
C LEU A 270 -48.72 -41.71 31.85
N LYS A 271 -47.46 -42.08 31.62
CA LYS A 271 -46.88 -43.36 32.04
C LYS A 271 -46.82 -43.50 33.57
N ARG A 272 -46.44 -42.43 34.29
CA ARG A 272 -46.31 -42.45 35.75
C ARG A 272 -47.66 -42.53 36.48
N ILE A 273 -48.70 -41.93 35.92
CA ILE A 273 -50.08 -41.96 36.46
C ILE A 273 -50.82 -43.23 36.01
N GLY A 274 -50.26 -44.01 35.08
CA GLY A 274 -50.81 -45.31 34.66
C GLY A 274 -51.86 -45.23 33.55
N TYR A 275 -51.96 -44.10 32.84
CA TYR A 275 -52.92 -43.90 31.74
C TYR A 275 -52.49 -44.54 30.41
N ILE A 276 -51.19 -44.86 30.23
CA ILE A 276 -50.67 -45.45 28.98
C ILE A 276 -49.85 -46.69 29.31
N CYS A 277 -50.26 -47.84 28.75
CA CYS A 277 -49.47 -49.07 28.72
C CYS A 277 -48.77 -49.17 27.36
N LEU A 278 -47.44 -48.97 27.31
CA LEU A 278 -46.69 -49.24 26.08
C LEU A 278 -46.54 -50.75 25.90
N ARG A 279 -47.04 -51.27 24.78
CA ARG A 279 -46.89 -52.67 24.37
C ARG A 279 -45.49 -52.87 23.78
N ASN A 280 -44.57 -53.46 24.55
CA ASN A 280 -43.26 -53.89 24.07
C ASN A 280 -43.35 -55.27 23.40
N ASP A 281 -44.16 -55.39 22.35
CA ASP A 281 -44.19 -56.62 21.56
C ASP A 281 -43.11 -56.52 20.48
N PHE A 282 -42.04 -57.31 20.64
CA PHE A 282 -41.15 -57.58 19.52
C PHE A 282 -41.91 -58.39 18.46
N PRO A 283 -41.78 -58.09 17.15
CA PRO A 283 -42.41 -58.89 16.12
C PRO A 283 -41.90 -60.34 16.20
N LYS A 284 -42.82 -61.31 16.19
CA LYS A 284 -42.60 -62.76 16.35
C LYS A 284 -41.67 -63.43 15.31
N VAL A 285 -40.99 -62.66 14.46
CA VAL A 285 -40.12 -63.16 13.39
C VAL A 285 -38.66 -63.31 13.85
N LEU A 286 -38.29 -62.88 15.06
CA LEU A 286 -36.95 -63.04 15.63
C LEU A 286 -36.88 -64.01 16.83
N VAL A 287 -37.89 -64.83 17.05
CA VAL A 287 -37.89 -65.85 18.12
C VAL A 287 -37.58 -67.22 17.51
N GLU A 288 -36.33 -67.64 17.65
CA GLU A 288 -35.86 -68.99 17.33
C GLU A 288 -36.50 -70.01 18.31
N PRO A 289 -37.01 -71.17 17.84
CA PRO A 289 -37.77 -72.07 18.70
C PRO A 289 -36.84 -72.96 19.53
N GLY A 290 -36.51 -72.47 20.71
CA GLY A 290 -35.84 -73.24 21.76
C GLY A 290 -35.52 -72.30 22.91
N TRP A 291 -35.75 -72.74 24.15
CA TRP A 291 -35.55 -72.04 25.42
C TRP A 291 -36.80 -71.38 26.04
N HIS A 292 -37.39 -72.19 26.92
CA HIS A 292 -37.95 -71.91 28.26
C HIS A 292 -38.71 -70.60 28.54
N HIS A 293 -39.90 -70.81 29.11
CA HIS A 293 -40.76 -69.88 29.84
C HIS A 293 -40.05 -68.68 30.48
N GLU A 294 -40.37 -67.48 29.98
CA GLU A 294 -40.31 -66.26 30.78
C GLU A 294 -41.63 -65.49 30.72
N VAL A 295 -41.99 -65.01 31.90
CA VAL A 295 -43.25 -64.36 32.27
C VAL A 295 -43.42 -63.05 31.50
N TYR A 296 -44.54 -62.88 30.81
CA TYR A 296 -44.97 -61.58 30.29
C TYR A 296 -45.22 -60.61 31.45
N ARG A 297 -44.25 -59.75 31.75
CA ARG A 297 -44.38 -58.73 32.79
C ARG A 297 -44.91 -57.43 32.18
N TRP A 298 -46.20 -57.19 32.38
CA TRP A 298 -46.76 -55.84 32.23
C TRP A 298 -46.12 -54.93 33.28
N THR A 299 -45.43 -53.87 32.88
CA THR A 299 -44.98 -52.82 33.81
C THR A 299 -46.04 -51.74 33.87
N CYS A 300 -47.11 -52.01 34.64
CA CYS A 300 -48.03 -50.98 35.10
C CYS A 300 -47.59 -50.52 36.48
N VAL A 301 -47.15 -49.27 36.63
CA VAL A 301 -47.03 -48.65 37.95
C VAL A 301 -48.42 -48.12 38.30
N GLY A 302 -49.24 -48.98 38.91
CA GLY A 302 -50.51 -48.60 39.50
C GLY A 302 -50.30 -48.00 40.89
N ILE A 303 -50.77 -46.77 41.09
CA ILE A 303 -50.93 -46.20 42.44
C ILE A 303 -52.02 -47.02 43.13
N SER A 304 -51.62 -47.81 44.13
CA SER A 304 -52.55 -48.42 45.08
C SER A 304 -53.16 -47.32 45.93
N SER A 305 -54.42 -46.96 45.67
CA SER A 305 -55.23 -46.18 46.59
C SER A 305 -55.67 -47.08 47.75
N THR A 306 -55.02 -46.94 48.91
CA THR A 306 -55.57 -47.37 50.21
C THR A 306 -56.24 -46.17 50.86
N LEU A 307 -57.55 -46.27 51.05
CA LEU A 307 -58.28 -45.59 52.12
C LEU A 307 -57.86 -46.19 53.47
#